data_AF-A0A9D5ESE0-F1
#
_entry.id   AF-A0A9D5ESE0-F1
#
_cell.length_a   1.000
_cell.length_b   1.000
_cell.length_c   1.000
_cell.angle_alpha   90.00
_cell.angle_beta   90.00
_cell.angle_gamma   90.00
#
_symmetry.space_group_name_H-M   'P 1'
#
loop_
_entity.id
_entity.type
_entity.pdbx_description
1 polymer ?
#
loop_
_entity_poly.entity_id
_entity_poly.type
_entity_poly.pdbx_seq_one_letter_code
_entity_poly.pdbx_strand_id
1 'polypeptide(L)'
;MLVREFVGGDTRPFSCKVVFIDQPSGFGHRVTDGNRVVEHVLTKRSDFDQVIAQKVAEGFAESERSLTRRVFTTLDRFWIVWLDGDVLGTHLGVLSSNWNESVGQTKSKEFRDRERAVAAYHRAIVGKLADGFAERDARAVTVPVVLKVSKKPGKRKSR
;
A
#
# COMPACT_ATOMS: atom_id res chain seq x y z
N MET A 1 7.47 -2.26 9.57
CA MET A 1 6.64 -1.05 9.47
C MET A 1 5.39 -1.42 8.68
N LEU A 2 4.24 -1.30 9.32
CA LEU A 2 2.94 -1.62 8.72
C LEU A 2 2.30 -0.30 8.29
N VAL A 3 1.78 -0.23 7.07
CA VAL A 3 1.29 1.03 6.48
C VAL A 3 -0.10 0.76 5.93
N ARG A 4 -1.06 1.61 6.29
CA ARG A 4 -2.43 1.59 5.79
C ARG A 4 -2.75 2.92 5.12
N GLU A 5 -3.04 2.86 3.83
CA GLU A 5 -3.40 4.05 3.04
C GLU A 5 -4.88 4.00 2.71
N PHE A 6 -5.55 5.14 2.89
CA PHE A 6 -6.97 5.31 2.72
C PHE A 6 -7.28 6.49 1.82
N VAL A 7 -8.37 6.38 1.07
CA VAL A 7 -8.90 7.43 0.19
C VAL A 7 -10.38 7.66 0.51
N GLY A 8 -10.83 8.92 0.49
CA GLY A 8 -12.23 9.29 0.73
C GLY A 8 -12.43 10.21 1.94
N GLY A 9 -13.57 10.04 2.62
CA GLY A 9 -14.03 10.88 3.73
C GLY A 9 -15.27 11.72 3.37
N ASP A 10 -16.09 12.02 4.38
CA ASP A 10 -17.39 12.71 4.22
C ASP A 10 -17.30 14.13 3.66
N THR A 11 -16.13 14.78 3.72
CA THR A 11 -15.94 16.13 3.17
C THR A 11 -14.58 16.25 2.48
N ARG A 12 -14.57 16.44 1.14
CA ARG A 12 -13.38 16.58 0.26
C ARG A 12 -12.53 15.31 0.06
N PRO A 13 -11.82 15.16 -1.08
CA PRO A 13 -10.98 13.99 -1.32
C PRO A 13 -9.69 14.07 -0.48
N PHE A 14 -9.74 13.57 0.74
CA PHE A 14 -8.55 13.42 1.58
C PHE A 14 -7.88 12.06 1.36
N SER A 15 -6.56 12.01 1.58
CA SER A 15 -5.78 10.78 1.60
C SER A 15 -5.21 10.57 3.00
N CYS A 16 -5.75 9.61 3.74
CA CYS A 16 -5.29 9.32 5.09
C CYS A 16 -4.25 8.20 5.07
N LYS A 17 -3.09 8.38 5.71
CA LYS A 17 -2.04 7.37 5.79
C LYS A 17 -1.74 7.02 7.25
N VAL A 18 -2.25 5.88 7.70
CA VAL A 18 -2.00 5.36 9.03
C VAL A 18 -0.73 4.51 8.98
N VAL A 19 0.32 4.90 9.71
CA VAL A 19 1.62 4.20 9.71
C VAL A 19 1.89 3.62 11.09
N PHE A 20 2.33 2.38 11.10
CA PHE A 20 2.84 1.68 12.27
C PHE A 20 4.35 1.56 12.14
N ILE A 21 5.08 2.34 12.94
CA ILE A 21 6.54 2.33 13.02
C ILE A 21 6.94 1.53 14.25
N ASP A 22 7.64 0.43 14.05
CA ASP A 22 8.16 -0.41 15.13
C ASP A 22 9.44 0.22 15.70
N GLN A 23 9.29 1.25 16.54
CA GLN A 23 10.39 1.95 17.21
C GLN A 23 10.10 2.16 18.71
N PRO A 24 11.15 2.23 19.57
CA PRO A 24 10.99 2.37 21.02
C PRO A 24 10.30 3.67 21.46
N SER A 25 10.40 4.72 20.65
CA SER A 25 9.85 6.07 20.91
C SER A 25 8.39 6.24 20.51
N GLY A 26 7.73 5.19 20.00
CA GLY A 26 6.29 5.17 19.72
C GLY A 26 5.91 5.17 18.24
N PHE A 27 4.70 4.68 17.97
CA PHE A 27 4.06 4.61 16.65
C PHE A 27 3.31 5.92 16.37
N GLY A 28 2.98 6.24 15.11
CA GLY A 28 2.13 7.40 14.83
C GLY A 28 1.41 7.35 13.48
N HIS A 29 0.14 7.75 13.46
CA HIS A 29 -0.63 7.88 12.22
C HIS A 29 -0.58 9.31 11.70
N ARG A 30 -0.61 9.48 10.37
CA ARG A 30 -0.47 10.77 9.70
C ARG A 30 -1.60 10.97 8.69
N VAL A 31 -2.51 11.91 8.96
CA VAL A 31 -3.52 12.30 7.97
C VAL A 31 -2.94 13.38 7.08
N THR A 32 -3.10 13.22 5.77
CA THR A 32 -2.59 14.18 4.78
C THR A 32 -3.69 14.70 3.86
N ASP A 33 -3.63 15.99 3.55
CA ASP A 33 -4.39 16.61 2.48
C ASP A 33 -3.42 16.95 1.36
N GLY A 34 -3.38 16.10 0.32
CA GLY A 34 -2.31 16.10 -0.67
C GLY A 34 -0.93 15.93 0.00
N ASN A 35 -0.09 16.96 -0.08
CA ASN A 35 1.24 16.95 0.54
C ASN A 35 1.28 17.52 1.97
N ARG A 36 0.17 18.08 2.46
CA ARG A 36 0.10 18.75 3.76
C ARG A 36 -0.24 17.75 4.87
N VAL A 37 0.50 17.79 5.98
CA VAL A 37 0.12 17.07 7.21
C VAL A 37 -0.98 17.84 7.91
N VAL A 38 -2.09 17.17 8.17
CA VAL A 38 -3.23 17.75 8.87
C VAL A 38 -3.32 17.20 10.30
N GLU A 39 -2.91 15.96 10.51
CA GLU A 39 -2.92 15.30 11.81
C GLU A 39 -1.69 14.39 11.94
N HIS A 40 -1.03 14.40 13.09
CA HIS A 40 0.01 13.45 13.46
C HIS A 40 -0.16 13.09 14.93
N VAL A 41 -0.53 11.84 15.20
CA VAL A 41 -0.84 11.37 16.55
C VAL A 41 -0.03 10.12 16.85
N LEU A 42 0.66 10.13 18.00
CA LEU A 42 1.33 8.94 18.50
C LEU A 42 0.29 7.96 19.04
N THR A 43 0.26 6.73 18.53
CA THR A 43 -0.75 5.72 18.89
C THR A 43 -0.05 4.42 19.28
N LYS A 44 -0.56 3.64 20.24
CA LYS A 44 0.07 2.34 20.59
C LYS A 44 -0.33 1.27 19.57
N ARG A 45 0.41 0.15 19.51
CA ARG A 45 0.02 -1.01 18.68
C ARG A 45 -1.42 -1.47 18.94
N SER A 46 -1.83 -1.47 20.21
CA SER A 46 -3.19 -1.80 20.64
C SER A 46 -4.26 -0.91 20.01
N ASP A 47 -3.90 0.32 19.66
CA ASP A 47 -4.83 1.34 19.21
C ASP A 47 -4.83 1.45 17.68
N PHE A 48 -3.87 0.80 17.00
CA PHE A 48 -3.72 0.88 15.56
C PHE A 48 -4.98 0.37 14.84
N ASP A 49 -5.44 -0.83 15.19
CA ASP A 49 -6.64 -1.40 14.58
C ASP A 49 -7.90 -0.58 14.89
N GLN A 50 -7.96 0.05 16.06
CA GLN A 50 -9.04 0.96 16.42
C GLN A 50 -9.03 2.22 15.54
N VAL A 51 -7.86 2.82 15.28
CA VAL A 51 -7.73 3.95 14.33
C VAL A 51 -8.14 3.54 12.93
N ILE A 52 -7.74 2.34 12.47
CA ILE A 52 -8.19 1.81 11.18
C ILE A 52 -9.72 1.71 11.14
N ALA A 53 -10.33 1.08 12.16
CA ALA A 53 -11.78 0.94 12.24
C ALA A 53 -12.49 2.31 12.28
N GLN A 54 -11.94 3.27 13.00
CA GLN A 54 -12.46 4.63 13.06
C GLN A 54 -12.40 5.32 11.69
N LYS A 55 -11.29 5.23 10.96
CA LYS A 55 -11.19 5.82 9.61
C LYS A 55 -12.18 5.19 8.65
N VAL A 56 -12.38 3.88 8.72
CA VAL A 56 -13.43 3.20 7.95
C VAL A 56 -14.83 3.73 8.32
N ALA A 57 -15.10 3.95 9.62
CA ALA A 57 -16.36 4.53 10.08
C ALA A 57 -16.54 6.00 9.65
N GLU A 58 -15.46 6.76 9.48
CA GLU A 58 -15.42 8.12 8.92
C GLU A 58 -15.62 8.16 7.37
N GLY A 59 -15.91 7.02 6.75
CA GLY A 59 -16.18 6.93 5.31
C GLY A 59 -14.93 6.79 4.44
N PHE A 60 -13.76 6.51 5.04
CA PHE A 60 -12.56 6.23 4.27
C PHE A 60 -12.54 4.76 3.80
N ALA A 61 -12.09 4.55 2.55
CA ALA A 61 -11.84 3.22 2.01
C ALA A 61 -10.33 2.95 1.93
N GLU A 62 -9.89 1.76 2.34
CA GLU A 62 -8.49 1.36 2.19
C GLU A 62 -8.16 1.24 0.69
N SER A 63 -7.04 1.84 0.27
CA SER A 63 -6.61 1.83 -1.13
C SER A 63 -6.15 0.45 -1.56
N GLU A 64 -6.22 0.15 -2.86
CA GLU A 64 -5.67 -1.10 -3.40
C GLU A 64 -4.18 -1.25 -3.07
N ARG A 65 -3.43 -0.15 -3.18
CA ARG A 65 -2.02 -0.09 -2.80
C ARG A 65 -1.81 -0.62 -1.39
N SER A 66 -2.63 -0.17 -0.44
CA SER A 66 -2.58 -0.62 0.94
C SER A 66 -3.02 -2.08 1.12
N LEU A 67 -4.13 -2.46 0.47
CA LEU A 67 -4.69 -3.82 0.52
C LEU A 67 -3.70 -4.89 0.03
N THR A 68 -2.87 -4.53 -0.94
CA THR A 68 -1.91 -5.41 -1.61
C THR A 68 -0.46 -5.15 -1.19
N ARG A 69 -0.23 -4.23 -0.24
CA ARG A 69 1.12 -3.94 0.23
C ARG A 69 1.65 -5.08 1.08
N ARG A 70 2.82 -5.62 0.71
CA ARG A 70 3.55 -6.62 1.48
C ARG A 70 4.99 -6.19 1.70
N VAL A 71 5.51 -6.49 2.89
CA VAL A 71 6.87 -6.14 3.30
C VAL A 71 7.66 -7.40 3.55
N PHE A 72 8.83 -7.47 2.95
CA PHE A 72 9.75 -8.60 3.04
C PHE A 72 11.10 -8.09 3.55
N THR A 73 11.76 -8.85 4.41
CA THR A 73 13.05 -8.45 5.00
C THR A 73 14.04 -9.61 5.04
N THR A 74 15.32 -9.27 4.89
CA THR A 74 16.47 -10.11 5.28
C THR A 74 17.13 -9.47 6.53
N LEU A 75 18.35 -9.89 6.86
CA LEU A 75 19.15 -9.26 7.92
C LEU A 75 19.54 -7.81 7.60
N ASP A 76 19.75 -7.50 6.32
CA ASP A 76 20.41 -6.28 5.83
C ASP A 76 19.55 -5.47 4.84
N ARG A 77 18.41 -6.01 4.39
CA ARG A 77 17.60 -5.41 3.32
C ARG A 77 16.11 -5.54 3.58
N PHE A 78 15.35 -4.65 2.96
CA PHE A 78 13.90 -4.75 2.87
C PHE A 78 13.46 -4.67 1.42
N TRP A 79 12.35 -5.33 1.11
CA TRP A 79 11.67 -5.26 -0.17
C TRP A 79 10.17 -5.14 0.06
N ILE A 80 9.56 -4.12 -0.51
CA ILE A 80 8.12 -3.86 -0.42
C ILE A 80 7.54 -4.01 -1.82
N VAL A 81 6.35 -4.59 -1.91
CA VAL A 81 5.62 -4.76 -3.17
C VAL A 81 4.16 -4.41 -2.98
N TRP A 82 3.54 -3.81 -3.99
CA TRP A 82 2.12 -3.44 -3.99
C TRP A 82 1.57 -3.39 -5.42
N LEU A 83 0.24 -3.44 -5.54
CA LEU A 83 -0.50 -3.19 -6.77
C LEU A 83 -1.26 -1.86 -6.66
N ASP A 84 -1.38 -1.18 -7.79
CA ASP A 84 -2.22 0.01 -7.94
C ASP A 84 -2.83 -0.01 -9.34
N GLY A 85 -4.05 -0.54 -9.47
CA GLY A 85 -4.66 -0.76 -10.78
C GLY A 85 -3.93 -1.84 -11.61
N ASP A 86 -3.28 -1.40 -12.68
CA ASP A 86 -2.43 -2.19 -13.58
C ASP A 86 -0.93 -1.93 -13.39
N VAL A 87 -0.56 -1.21 -12.33
CA VAL A 87 0.82 -0.91 -11.97
C VAL A 87 1.28 -1.81 -10.83
N LEU A 88 2.42 -2.49 -11.03
CA LEU A 88 3.18 -3.16 -9.98
C LEU A 88 4.26 -2.23 -9.45
N GLY A 89 4.17 -1.88 -8.16
CA GLY A 89 5.20 -1.12 -7.47
C GLY A 89 6.11 -2.03 -6.64
N THR A 90 7.38 -1.67 -6.60
CA THR A 90 8.37 -2.27 -5.71
C THR A 90 9.23 -1.20 -5.07
N HIS A 91 9.66 -1.42 -3.83
CA HIS A 91 10.59 -0.55 -3.14
C HIS A 91 11.64 -1.39 -2.42
N LEU A 92 12.91 -1.13 -2.67
CA LEU A 92 14.03 -1.88 -2.12
C LEU A 92 14.99 -0.94 -1.42
N GLY A 93 15.49 -1.34 -0.26
CA GLY A 93 16.51 -0.57 0.45
C GLY A 93 17.26 -1.41 1.48
N VAL A 94 18.16 -0.74 2.19
CA VAL A 94 18.95 -1.32 3.27
C VAL A 94 18.15 -1.27 4.57
N LEU A 95 18.18 -2.35 5.32
CA LEU A 95 17.62 -2.44 6.66
C LEU A 95 18.68 -2.00 7.67
N SER A 96 18.48 -0.85 8.31
CA SER A 96 19.35 -0.34 9.37
C SER A 96 18.62 -0.33 10.72
N SER A 97 19.34 -0.12 11.82
CA SER A 97 18.73 0.00 13.15
C SER A 97 17.69 1.13 13.25
N ASN A 98 17.85 2.19 12.46
CA ASN A 98 16.91 3.31 12.34
C ASN A 98 16.07 3.21 11.06
N TRP A 99 15.71 1.98 10.66
CA TRP A 99 15.07 1.72 9.38
C TRP A 99 13.87 2.64 9.13
N ASN A 100 13.92 3.32 7.99
CA ASN A 100 12.86 4.17 7.46
C ASN A 100 12.62 3.76 6.01
N GLU A 101 11.37 3.43 5.68
CA GLU A 101 10.98 3.09 4.30
C GLU A 101 11.27 4.21 3.31
N SER A 102 11.41 5.46 3.75
CA SER A 102 11.76 6.58 2.88
C SER A 102 13.16 6.44 2.25
N VAL A 103 13.99 5.54 2.77
CA VAL A 103 15.36 5.30 2.29
C VAL A 103 15.36 4.06 1.41
N GLY A 104 15.43 4.24 0.08
CA GLY A 104 15.48 3.13 -0.87
C GLY A 104 15.22 3.57 -2.31
N GLN A 105 15.11 2.61 -3.19
CA GLN A 105 14.77 2.81 -4.60
C GLN A 105 13.39 2.24 -4.91
N THR A 106 12.49 3.12 -5.34
CA THR A 106 11.18 2.72 -5.85
C THR A 106 11.26 2.45 -7.35
N LYS A 107 10.66 1.36 -7.79
CA LYS A 107 10.44 1.04 -9.21
C LYS A 107 8.98 0.67 -9.41
N SER A 108 8.37 1.20 -10.46
CA SER A 108 7.03 0.82 -10.90
C SER A 108 7.09 0.23 -12.31
N LYS A 109 6.16 -0.69 -12.58
CA LYS A 109 5.96 -1.25 -13.90
C LYS A 109 4.47 -1.29 -14.20
N GLU A 110 4.06 -0.54 -15.20
CA GLU A 110 2.71 -0.58 -15.76
C GLU A 110 2.58 -1.80 -16.68
N PHE A 111 1.43 -2.46 -16.61
CA PHE A 111 1.07 -3.60 -17.45
C PHE A 111 -0.11 -3.23 -18.33
N ARG A 112 -0.20 -3.89 -19.50
CA ARG A 112 -1.32 -3.71 -20.44
C ARG A 112 -2.70 -3.95 -19.80
N ASP A 113 -2.75 -4.85 -18.82
CA ASP A 113 -3.97 -5.23 -18.14
C ASP A 113 -3.67 -5.65 -16.69
N ARG A 114 -4.71 -5.50 -15.86
CA ARG A 114 -4.68 -5.81 -14.43
C ARG A 114 -4.31 -7.26 -14.14
N GLU A 115 -4.83 -8.21 -14.90
CA GLU A 115 -4.58 -9.65 -14.66
C GLU A 115 -3.08 -9.97 -14.79
N ARG A 116 -2.41 -9.37 -15.78
CA ARG A 116 -0.95 -9.47 -15.91
C ARG A 116 -0.20 -8.83 -14.75
N ALA A 117 -0.66 -7.68 -14.24
CA ALA A 117 -0.07 -7.05 -13.06
C ALA A 117 -0.20 -7.95 -11.82
N VAL A 118 -1.38 -8.53 -11.60
CA VAL A 118 -1.65 -9.49 -10.50
C VAL A 118 -0.78 -10.75 -10.64
N ALA A 119 -0.69 -11.33 -11.83
CA ALA A 119 0.18 -12.49 -12.08
C ALA A 119 1.67 -12.17 -11.88
N ALA A 120 2.12 -10.97 -12.27
CA ALA A 120 3.49 -10.51 -12.02
C ALA A 120 3.74 -10.28 -10.52
N TYR A 121 2.77 -9.71 -9.81
CA TYR A 121 2.82 -9.51 -8.35
C TYR A 121 3.00 -10.83 -7.60
N HIS A 122 2.17 -11.83 -7.87
CA HIS A 122 2.31 -13.15 -7.24
C HIS A 122 3.65 -13.82 -7.57
N ARG A 123 4.10 -13.75 -8.83
CA ARG A 123 5.42 -14.28 -9.22
C ARG A 123 6.57 -13.57 -8.50
N ALA A 124 6.51 -12.25 -8.36
CA ALA A 124 7.53 -11.48 -7.66
C ALA A 124 7.64 -11.90 -6.18
N ILE A 125 6.50 -12.13 -5.52
CA ILE A 125 6.46 -12.62 -4.14
C ILE A 125 7.11 -14.01 -4.03
N VAL A 126 6.71 -14.96 -4.88
CA VAL A 126 7.28 -16.31 -4.86
C VAL A 126 8.79 -16.28 -5.08
N GLY A 127 9.26 -15.48 -6.04
CA GLY A 127 10.69 -15.28 -6.28
C GLY A 127 11.40 -14.69 -5.06
N LYS A 128 10.81 -13.68 -4.40
CA LYS A 128 11.42 -13.05 -3.23
C LYS A 128 11.47 -13.94 -2.00
N LEU A 129 10.47 -14.78 -1.80
CA LEU A 129 10.50 -15.81 -0.76
C LEU A 129 11.60 -16.85 -1.05
N ALA A 130 11.76 -17.26 -2.31
CA ALA A 130 12.84 -18.17 -2.71
C ALA A 130 14.24 -17.55 -2.55
N ASP A 131 14.36 -16.23 -2.69
CA ASP A 131 15.59 -15.47 -2.42
C ASP A 131 15.94 -15.37 -0.92
N GLY A 132 15.14 -15.97 -0.03
CA GLY A 132 15.38 -15.97 1.41
C GLY A 132 14.84 -14.75 2.16
N PHE A 133 14.02 -13.91 1.51
CA PHE A 133 13.31 -12.86 2.24
C PHE A 133 12.17 -13.45 3.06
N ALA A 134 12.06 -13.04 4.32
CA ALA A 134 10.91 -13.36 5.17
C ALA A 134 9.88 -12.23 5.12
N GLU A 135 8.61 -12.58 4.98
CA GLU A 135 7.53 -11.60 5.09
C GLU A 135 7.38 -11.10 6.53
N ARG A 136 7.19 -9.79 6.68
CA ARG A 136 6.87 -9.12 7.94
C ARG A 136 5.40 -8.77 7.98
N ASP A 137 4.77 -9.00 9.14
CA ASP A 137 3.36 -8.67 9.40
C ASP A 137 2.41 -9.22 8.31
N ALA A 138 2.57 -10.51 8.00
CA ALA A 138 1.80 -11.19 6.96
C ALA A 138 0.28 -11.01 7.19
N ARG A 139 -0.39 -10.58 6.14
CA ARG A 139 -1.81 -10.24 6.13
C ARG A 139 -2.50 -11.00 5.01
N ALA A 140 -3.78 -11.31 5.19
CA ALA A 140 -4.63 -11.74 4.09
C ALA A 140 -4.73 -10.61 3.05
N VAL A 141 -4.14 -10.84 1.88
CA VAL A 141 -4.20 -9.90 0.75
C VAL A 141 -5.49 -10.13 -0.01
N THR A 142 -6.33 -9.11 -0.06
CA THR A 142 -7.50 -9.07 -0.93
C THR A 142 -7.12 -8.27 -2.16
N VAL A 143 -6.97 -8.94 -3.31
CA VAL A 143 -6.86 -8.26 -4.60
C VAL A 143 -8.29 -7.99 -5.09
N PRO A 144 -8.76 -6.73 -5.12
CA PRO A 144 -10.13 -6.46 -5.53
C PRO A 144 -10.33 -6.92 -6.98
N VAL A 145 -11.43 -7.62 -7.25
CA VAL A 145 -11.82 -7.89 -8.64
C VAL A 145 -12.44 -6.62 -9.20
N VAL A 146 -11.67 -5.87 -9.97
CA VAL A 146 -12.21 -4.71 -10.71
C VAL A 146 -12.95 -5.27 -11.92
N LEU A 147 -14.26 -5.40 -11.80
CA LEU A 147 -15.11 -5.67 -12.95
C LEU A 147 -14.98 -4.50 -13.92
N LYS A 148 -14.29 -4.73 -15.05
CA LYS A 148 -14.22 -3.73 -16.13
C LYS A 148 -15.64 -3.48 -16.62
N VAL A 149 -16.19 -2.31 -16.32
CA VAL A 149 -17.39 -1.82 -17.01
C VAL A 149 -16.99 -1.60 -18.47
N SER A 150 -17.41 -2.50 -19.34
CA SER A 150 -17.14 -2.42 -20.77
C SER A 150 -17.65 -1.07 -21.29
N LYS A 151 -16.74 -0.16 -21.66
CA LYS A 151 -17.10 1.05 -22.42
C LYS A 151 -17.73 0.58 -23.72
N LYS A 152 -19.05 0.80 -23.88
CA LYS A 152 -19.75 0.57 -25.14
C LYS A 152 -18.99 1.27 -26.27
N PRO A 153 -18.72 0.63 -27.41
CA PRO A 153 -18.01 1.25 -28.49
C PRO A 153 -18.85 2.43 -29.01
N GLY A 154 -18.31 3.64 -28.82
CA GLY A 154 -18.90 4.85 -29.36
C GLY A 154 -19.03 4.72 -30.88
N LYS A 155 -20.26 4.79 -31.38
CA LYS A 155 -20.62 4.73 -32.79
C LYS A 155 -19.83 5.82 -33.55
N ARG A 156 -18.78 5.42 -34.28
CA ARG A 156 -18.04 6.32 -35.18
C ARG A 156 -19.03 6.88 -36.21
N LYS A 157 -19.28 8.19 -36.18
CA LYS A 157 -19.95 8.87 -37.29
C LYS A 157 -18.97 8.92 -38.46
N SER A 158 -19.28 8.17 -39.51
CA SER A 158 -18.70 8.31 -40.85
C SER A 158 -18.96 9.74 -41.33
N ARG A 159 -17.92 10.41 -41.83
CA ARG A 159 -18.03 11.67 -42.57
C ARG A 159 -17.81 11.40 -44.03
#